data_AF-A0A151JWM1-F1
#
_entry.id   AF-A0A151JWM1-F1
#
_cell.length_a   1.000
_cell.length_b   1.000
_cell.length_c   1.000
_cell.angle_alpha   90.00
_cell.angle_beta   90.00
_cell.angle_gamma   90.00
#
_symmetry.space_group_name_H-M   'P 1'
#
loop_
_entity.id
_entity.type
_entity.pdbx_description
1 polymer ?
#
loop_
_entity_poly.entity_id
_entity_poly.type
_entity_poly.pdbx_seq_one_letter_code
_entity_poly.pdbx_strand_id
1 'polypeptide(L)'
;INENRCNLDWYRKPTFSGRFLNFHSNHPFTQKKGTIFSLVDRAFLLSDNIFHTKNLTFIINILLLNDYPLEFIIDSINQRIKNLIRKKHYVHNVVTDNDVTKESTSWLTMPFIPHHTEKFRTLRKNKGDIRVAFHSPNKMSKYIRVQKDTCPRTSKNNVYKILCNNCDASYVGQTGRKLKTRIAEHRNHIRYKTSARSVITEHRLLHDHDFQWDDVQILDEEPSYRKRLILEMLHIKRQKNSLNLQTDTEGLHKAYLPIINKV
;
A
#
# COMPACT_ATOMS: atom_id res chain seq x y z
N ILE A 1 7.36 -1.86 48.05
CA ILE A 1 6.23 -2.19 47.15
C ILE A 1 5.06 -1.37 47.68
N ASN A 2 4.63 -0.31 46.98
CA ASN A 2 3.40 0.40 47.37
C ASN A 2 2.23 -0.37 46.77
N GLU A 3 1.42 -0.97 47.63
CA GLU A 3 0.56 -2.14 47.37
C GLU A 3 -0.67 -1.90 46.48
N ASN A 4 -0.67 -0.90 45.58
CA ASN A 4 -1.75 -0.72 44.60
C ASN A 4 -1.35 0.05 43.33
N ARG A 5 -0.05 0.19 43.03
CA ARG A 5 0.40 0.82 41.79
C ARG A 5 1.23 -0.14 40.95
N CYS A 6 0.71 -0.50 39.78
CA CYS A 6 1.47 -1.19 38.74
C CYS A 6 2.33 -0.15 38.03
N ASN A 7 3.66 -0.28 38.14
CA ASN A 7 4.59 0.55 37.38
C ASN A 7 4.97 -0.18 36.09
N LEU A 8 4.80 0.46 34.95
CA LEU A 8 5.10 -0.06 33.62
C LEU A 8 6.40 0.55 33.10
N ASP A 9 7.31 -0.31 32.63
CA ASP A 9 8.54 0.07 31.92
C ASP A 9 8.46 -0.40 30.46
N TRP A 10 9.24 0.24 29.59
CA TRP A 10 9.37 -0.13 28.20
C TRP A 10 10.10 -1.47 28.04
N TYR A 11 9.32 -2.54 27.91
CA TYR A 11 9.81 -3.90 27.73
C TYR A 11 10.45 -4.13 26.36
N ARG A 12 11.52 -4.94 26.35
CA ARG A 12 12.25 -5.38 25.15
C ARG A 12 12.50 -6.88 25.26
N LYS A 13 12.31 -7.60 24.16
CA LYS A 13 12.57 -9.05 24.11
C LYS A 13 14.07 -9.33 24.29
N PRO A 14 14.47 -10.48 24.85
CA PRO A 14 15.89 -10.88 24.95
C PRO A 14 16.61 -10.92 23.61
N THR A 15 15.88 -11.18 22.52
CA THR A 15 16.40 -11.22 21.14
C THR A 15 16.50 -9.84 20.47
N PHE A 16 16.32 -8.76 21.23
CA PHE A 16 16.37 -7.41 20.68
C PHE A 16 17.80 -7.02 20.32
N SER A 17 18.04 -6.80 19.02
CA SER A 17 19.38 -6.52 18.48
C SER A 17 19.86 -5.07 18.63
N GLY A 18 19.00 -4.14 19.04
CA GLY A 18 19.34 -2.71 19.10
C GLY A 18 19.55 -2.03 17.74
N ARG A 19 19.27 -2.72 16.62
CA ARG A 19 19.46 -2.19 15.27
C ARG A 19 18.27 -1.34 14.84
N PHE A 20 18.56 -0.10 14.47
CA PHE A 20 17.61 0.85 13.89
C PHE A 20 18.12 1.33 12.52
N LEU A 21 17.41 2.28 11.93
CA LEU A 21 17.82 2.94 10.70
C LEU A 21 19.17 3.62 10.91
N ASN A 22 20.26 3.09 10.34
CA ASN A 22 21.59 3.69 10.45
C ASN A 22 21.63 5.14 9.92
N PHE A 23 22.38 6.02 10.58
CA PHE A 23 22.42 7.43 10.23
C PHE A 23 23.03 7.71 8.85
N HIS A 24 23.96 6.89 8.36
CA HIS A 24 24.56 7.04 7.03
C HIS A 24 23.74 6.39 5.92
N SER A 25 22.64 5.72 6.25
CA SER A 25 21.75 5.14 5.24
C SER A 25 21.13 6.22 4.32
N ASN A 26 20.84 5.82 3.09
CA ASN A 26 20.25 6.68 2.06
C ASN A 26 18.76 6.95 2.31
N HIS A 27 18.48 7.71 3.36
CA HIS A 27 17.14 8.10 3.82
C HIS A 27 17.12 9.61 4.11
N PRO A 28 15.98 10.28 3.88
CA PRO A 28 15.84 11.69 4.23
C PRO A 28 15.97 11.89 5.74
N PHE A 29 16.52 13.04 6.15
CA PHE A 29 16.67 13.41 7.56
C PHE A 29 15.36 13.34 8.36
N THR A 30 14.22 13.60 7.72
CA THR A 30 12.90 13.48 8.35
C THR A 30 12.59 12.07 8.84
N GLN A 31 13.03 11.03 8.11
CA GLN A 31 12.85 9.64 8.53
C GLN A 31 13.81 9.26 9.65
N LYS A 32 15.08 9.70 9.58
CA LYS A 32 16.08 9.52 10.65
C LYS A 32 15.61 10.16 11.96
N LYS A 33 15.09 11.39 11.88
CA LYS A 33 14.44 12.09 12.99
C LYS A 33 13.18 11.36 13.48
N GLY A 34 12.40 10.81 12.56
CA GLY A 34 11.22 9.98 12.85
C GLY A 34 11.56 8.75 13.69
N THR A 35 12.70 8.10 13.45
CA THR A 35 13.19 7.00 14.28
C THR A 35 13.36 7.44 15.73
N ILE A 36 14.05 8.57 15.96
CA ILE A 36 14.24 9.15 17.31
C ILE A 36 12.88 9.47 17.95
N PHE A 37 11.99 10.14 17.21
CA PHE A 37 10.66 10.51 17.71
C PHE A 37 9.87 9.29 18.16
N SER A 38 9.90 8.20 17.37
CA SER A 38 9.20 6.96 17.70
C SER A 38 9.74 6.28 18.96
N LEU A 39 11.03 6.44 19.26
CA LEU A 39 11.66 5.88 20.46
C LEU A 39 11.27 6.69 21.69
N VAL A 40 11.35 8.01 21.59
CA VAL A 40 10.91 8.93 22.66
C VAL A 40 9.42 8.73 22.95
N ASP A 41 8.59 8.60 21.92
CA ASP A 41 7.15 8.34 22.10
C ASP A 41 6.89 7.05 22.86
N ARG A 42 7.58 5.96 22.52
CA ARG A 42 7.42 4.69 23.26
C ARG A 42 7.85 4.84 24.71
N ALA A 43 8.97 5.51 24.97
CA ALA A 43 9.43 5.75 26.34
C ALA A 43 8.40 6.57 27.14
N PHE A 44 7.89 7.67 26.59
CA PHE A 44 7.01 8.56 27.35
C PHE A 44 5.55 8.08 27.43
N LEU A 45 5.05 7.41 26.40
CA LEU A 45 3.65 6.99 26.32
C LEU A 45 3.40 5.59 26.91
N LEU A 46 4.43 4.74 26.97
CA LEU A 46 4.30 3.34 27.42
C LEU A 46 5.03 3.04 28.72
N SER A 47 5.71 4.02 29.33
CA SER A 47 6.35 3.85 30.64
C SER A 47 6.04 4.98 31.60
N ASP A 48 6.08 4.66 32.89
CA ASP A 48 5.89 5.64 33.95
C ASP A 48 7.09 6.59 34.08
N ASN A 49 6.83 7.78 34.62
CA ASN A 49 7.82 8.85 34.76
C ASN A 49 9.11 8.41 35.47
N ILE A 50 9.02 7.45 36.39
CA ILE A 50 10.15 6.89 37.14
C ILE A 50 11.19 6.27 36.18
N PHE A 51 10.75 5.72 35.05
CA PHE A 51 11.62 5.06 34.08
C PHE A 51 12.05 5.96 32.91
N HIS A 52 11.56 7.20 32.81
CA HIS A 52 11.85 8.07 31.65
C HIS A 52 13.33 8.38 31.51
N THR A 53 14.02 8.72 32.60
CA THR A 53 15.48 8.99 32.59
C THR A 53 16.26 7.77 32.11
N LYS A 54 15.96 6.59 32.68
CA LYS A 54 16.56 5.32 32.28
C LYS A 54 16.34 5.02 30.79
N ASN A 55 15.11 5.20 30.31
CA ASN A 55 14.75 4.94 28.91
C ASN A 55 15.38 5.95 27.95
N LEU A 56 15.51 7.22 28.33
CA LEU A 56 16.20 8.23 27.52
C LEU A 56 17.70 7.94 27.40
N THR A 57 18.38 7.62 28.49
CA THR A 57 19.80 7.21 28.46
C THR A 57 19.99 6.00 27.54
N PHE A 58 19.10 5.03 27.64
CA PHE A 58 19.12 3.86 26.77
C PHE A 58 18.91 4.22 25.29
N ILE A 59 17.96 5.12 24.98
CA ILE A 59 17.72 5.60 23.61
C ILE A 59 18.95 6.28 23.03
N ILE A 60 19.61 7.15 23.81
CA ILE A 60 20.84 7.85 23.38
C ILE A 60 21.92 6.82 23.03
N ASN A 61 22.18 5.86 23.93
CA ASN A 61 23.20 4.82 23.71
C ASN A 61 22.92 4.00 22.46
N ILE A 62 21.66 3.61 22.24
CA ILE A 62 21.28 2.87 21.03
C ILE A 62 21.46 3.70 19.76
N LEU A 63 21.09 4.97 19.77
CA LEU A 63 21.21 5.82 18.59
C LEU A 63 22.68 6.06 18.24
N LEU A 64 23.55 6.21 19.24
CA LEU A 64 25.00 6.27 19.05
C LEU A 64 25.53 4.98 18.40
N LEU A 65 25.06 3.80 18.84
CA LEU A 65 25.39 2.51 18.19
C LEU A 65 24.86 2.36 16.75
N ASN A 66 23.98 3.26 16.30
CA ASN A 66 23.47 3.34 14.94
C ASN A 66 24.03 4.58 14.17
N ASP A 67 25.17 5.10 14.63
CA ASP A 67 25.95 6.20 14.05
C ASP A 67 25.25 7.57 14.02
N TYR A 68 24.25 7.79 14.88
CA TYR A 68 23.61 9.11 14.97
C TYR A 68 24.54 10.11 15.67
N PRO A 69 24.75 11.32 15.12
CA PRO A 69 25.50 12.37 15.79
C PRO A 69 24.82 12.81 17.09
N LEU A 70 25.61 13.00 18.15
CA LEU A 70 25.10 13.32 19.48
C LEU A 70 24.24 14.59 19.50
N GLU A 71 24.69 15.66 18.84
CA GLU A 71 23.94 16.92 18.73
C GLU A 71 22.57 16.70 18.08
N PHE A 72 22.53 15.95 16.98
CA PHE A 72 21.29 15.62 16.28
C PHE A 72 20.32 14.81 17.15
N ILE A 73 20.85 13.89 17.97
CA ILE A 73 20.07 13.10 18.94
C ILE A 73 19.44 14.05 19.95
N ILE A 74 20.25 14.85 20.65
CA ILE A 74 19.82 15.73 21.73
C ILE A 74 18.77 16.72 21.23
N ASP A 75 19.03 17.38 20.10
CA ASP A 75 18.11 18.34 19.49
C ASP A 75 16.77 17.69 19.14
N SER A 76 16.81 16.50 18.54
CA SER A 76 15.60 15.77 18.16
C SER A 76 14.80 15.32 19.37
N ILE A 77 15.45 14.80 20.41
CA ILE A 77 14.79 14.40 21.67
C ILE A 77 14.13 15.62 22.32
N ASN A 78 14.87 16.72 22.49
CA ASN A 78 14.36 17.95 23.11
C ASN A 78 13.16 18.52 22.36
N GLN A 79 13.23 18.55 21.02
CA GLN A 79 12.10 18.97 20.20
C GLN A 79 10.89 18.05 20.37
N ARG A 80 11.09 16.72 20.48
CA ARG A 80 9.97 15.78 20.66
C ARG A 80 9.32 15.93 22.03
N ILE A 81 10.12 16.04 23.09
CA ILE A 81 9.62 16.23 24.46
C ILE A 81 8.81 17.52 24.56
N LYS A 82 9.31 18.64 24.01
CA LYS A 82 8.56 19.91 23.94
C LYS A 82 7.21 19.74 23.25
N ASN A 83 7.16 18.98 22.15
CA ASN A 83 5.92 18.72 21.43
C ASN A 83 4.94 17.83 22.22
N LEU A 84 5.42 16.83 22.95
CA LEU A 84 4.58 15.97 23.79
C LEU A 84 3.95 16.76 24.95
N ILE A 85 4.74 17.61 25.62
CA ILE A 85 4.27 18.49 26.68
C ILE A 85 3.21 19.45 26.15
N ARG A 86 3.48 20.14 25.03
CA ARG A 86 2.52 21.07 24.40
C ARG A 86 1.20 20.39 24.03
N LYS A 87 1.24 19.18 23.47
CA LYS A 87 0.03 18.41 23.14
C LYS A 87 -0.79 18.07 24.38
N LYS A 88 -0.14 17.70 25.48
CA LYS A 88 -0.83 17.41 26.75
C LYS A 88 -1.57 18.64 27.28
N HIS A 89 -0.96 19.83 27.18
CA HIS A 89 -1.62 21.09 27.54
C HIS A 89 -2.76 21.46 26.58
N TYR A 90 -2.60 21.25 25.27
CA TYR A 90 -3.64 21.56 24.29
C TYR A 90 -4.88 20.67 24.45
N VAL A 91 -4.71 19.36 24.68
CA VAL A 91 -5.83 18.43 24.93
C VAL A 91 -6.60 18.81 26.20
N HIS A 92 -5.94 19.40 27.20
CA HIS A 92 -6.62 19.86 28.41
C HIS A 92 -7.39 21.18 28.20
N ASN A 93 -6.98 22.00 27.22
CA ASN A 93 -7.56 23.32 26.96
C ASN A 93 -8.62 23.32 25.85
N VAL A 94 -8.75 22.25 25.07
CA VAL A 94 -9.67 22.16 23.93
C VAL A 94 -10.65 21.02 24.15
N VAL A 95 -11.62 21.26 25.02
CA VAL A 95 -12.92 20.55 25.06
C VAL A 95 -13.96 21.32 24.21
N THR A 96 -13.53 22.33 23.44
CA THR A 96 -14.40 23.04 22.49
C THR A 96 -14.15 22.55 21.08
N ASP A 97 -15.16 21.86 20.55
CA ASP A 97 -15.30 21.45 19.16
C ASP A 97 -15.01 22.62 18.24
N ASN A 98 -13.94 22.52 17.46
CA ASN A 98 -13.76 23.31 16.25
C ASN A 98 -13.50 22.35 15.12
N ASP A 99 -14.60 22.02 14.44
CA ASP A 99 -14.65 21.22 13.22
C ASP A 99 -14.03 22.04 12.08
N VAL A 100 -12.69 22.13 12.07
CA VAL A 100 -11.95 22.76 10.99
C VAL A 100 -11.99 21.80 9.81
N THR A 101 -12.79 22.15 8.82
CA THR A 101 -12.85 21.53 7.49
C THR A 101 -11.43 21.40 6.93
N LYS A 102 -10.83 20.21 7.10
CA LYS A 102 -9.50 19.92 6.55
C LYS A 102 -9.60 19.92 5.04
N GLU A 103 -9.06 20.95 4.41
CA GLU A 103 -8.81 20.96 2.96
C GLU A 103 -8.08 19.69 2.55
N SER A 104 -8.51 19.09 1.44
CA SER A 104 -7.92 17.86 0.91
C SER A 104 -6.51 18.12 0.38
N THR A 105 -5.50 17.80 1.18
CA THR A 105 -4.09 17.89 0.76
C THR A 105 -3.77 16.76 -0.21
N SER A 106 -3.26 17.08 -1.39
CA SER A 106 -2.80 16.08 -2.37
C SER A 106 -1.36 15.66 -2.04
N TRP A 107 -1.03 14.38 -2.21
CA TRP A 107 0.31 13.85 -1.91
C TRP A 107 0.97 13.28 -3.15
N LEU A 108 2.20 13.71 -3.41
CA LEU A 108 3.09 13.14 -4.42
C LEU A 108 4.14 12.28 -3.72
N THR A 109 4.16 10.99 -4.03
CA THR A 109 5.18 10.07 -3.49
C THR A 109 6.29 9.85 -4.50
N MET A 110 7.55 10.01 -4.09
CA MET A 110 8.72 9.83 -4.97
C MET A 110 9.88 9.12 -4.26
N PRO A 111 10.77 8.42 -4.98
CA PRO A 111 11.94 7.81 -4.36
C PRO A 111 12.88 8.89 -3.81
N PHE A 112 13.57 8.60 -2.70
CA PHE A 112 14.59 9.49 -2.16
C PHE A 112 15.92 9.28 -2.89
N ILE A 113 16.38 10.30 -3.59
CA ILE A 113 17.68 10.39 -4.23
C ILE A 113 18.34 11.67 -3.69
N PRO A 114 19.44 11.56 -2.90
CA PRO A 114 20.14 12.71 -2.32
C PRO A 114 20.43 13.78 -3.38
N HIS A 115 20.33 15.05 -3.01
CA HIS A 115 20.55 16.23 -3.86
C HIS A 115 19.57 16.43 -5.02
N HIS A 116 18.96 15.38 -5.56
CA HIS A 116 18.03 15.45 -6.69
C HIS A 116 16.59 15.63 -6.21
N THR A 117 16.07 14.67 -5.45
CA THR A 117 14.65 14.66 -5.08
C THR A 117 14.33 15.66 -3.97
N GLU A 118 15.33 16.08 -3.21
CA GLU A 118 15.17 17.09 -2.16
C GLU A 118 14.72 18.45 -2.70
N LYS A 119 15.12 18.81 -3.93
CA LYS A 119 14.70 20.03 -4.61
C LYS A 119 13.18 20.10 -4.80
N PHE A 120 12.50 18.96 -4.87
CA PHE A 120 11.06 18.88 -5.03
C PHE A 120 10.30 19.22 -3.73
N ARG A 121 10.96 19.23 -2.57
CA ARG A 121 10.34 19.67 -1.30
C ARG A 121 9.86 21.13 -1.38
N THR A 122 10.52 21.95 -2.19
CA THR A 122 10.24 23.38 -2.36
C THR A 122 9.16 23.67 -3.41
N LEU A 123 8.59 22.66 -4.08
CA LEU A 123 7.55 22.84 -5.11
C LEU A 123 6.17 23.19 -4.54
N ARG A 124 6.15 23.96 -3.46
CA ARG A 124 4.94 24.57 -2.90
C ARG A 124 4.57 25.79 -3.76
N LYS A 125 4.16 25.55 -5.01
CA LYS A 125 3.63 26.60 -5.88
C LYS A 125 2.10 26.60 -5.83
N ASN A 126 1.60 27.74 -5.34
CA ASN A 126 0.28 28.37 -5.48
C ASN A 126 -0.92 27.51 -5.91
N LYS A 127 -1.98 27.60 -5.11
CA LYS A 127 -3.37 27.16 -5.32
C LYS A 127 -3.70 25.66 -5.13
N GLY A 128 -2.72 24.82 -4.80
CA GLY A 128 -2.97 23.46 -4.28
C GLY A 128 -1.79 22.97 -3.43
N ASP A 129 -2.04 22.57 -2.17
CA ASP A 129 -1.01 22.07 -1.26
C ASP A 129 -0.62 20.63 -1.65
N ILE A 130 0.13 20.48 -2.75
CA ILE A 130 0.73 19.19 -3.13
C ILE A 130 1.94 18.96 -2.24
N ARG A 131 1.82 18.00 -1.32
CA ARG A 131 2.89 17.63 -0.40
C ARG A 131 3.72 16.49 -0.98
N VAL A 132 5.04 16.63 -0.89
CA VAL A 132 5.96 15.59 -1.36
C VAL A 132 6.33 14.64 -0.22
N ALA A 133 6.08 13.35 -0.42
CA ALA A 133 6.51 12.28 0.46
C ALA A 133 7.64 11.47 -0.21
N PHE A 134 8.73 11.25 0.53
CA PHE A 134 9.86 10.49 0.06
C PHE A 134 9.79 9.05 0.58
N HIS A 135 10.16 8.08 -0.27
CA HIS A 135 10.34 6.69 0.13
C HIS A 135 11.70 6.16 -0.31
N SER A 136 12.27 5.24 0.46
CA SER A 136 13.55 4.61 0.10
C SER A 136 13.32 3.48 -0.91
N PRO A 137 14.06 3.44 -2.03
CA PRO A 137 13.91 2.39 -3.03
C PRO A 137 14.44 1.04 -2.54
N ASN A 138 15.51 1.04 -1.74
CA ASN A 138 16.15 -0.16 -1.21
C ASN A 138 15.44 -0.65 0.06
N LYS A 139 14.36 -1.40 -0.13
CA LYS A 139 13.62 -2.03 0.97
C LYS A 139 14.26 -3.36 1.37
N MET A 140 14.37 -3.61 2.68
CA MET A 140 14.86 -4.90 3.20
C MET A 140 14.05 -6.09 2.70
N SER A 141 12.77 -5.91 2.39
CA SER A 141 11.90 -6.94 1.80
C SER A 141 12.40 -7.51 0.47
N LYS A 142 13.31 -6.79 -0.22
CA LYS A 142 13.98 -7.30 -1.43
C LYS A 142 14.95 -8.43 -1.09
N TYR A 143 15.66 -8.30 0.03
CA TYR A 143 16.72 -9.22 0.48
C TYR A 143 16.19 -10.26 1.48
N ILE A 144 15.44 -9.80 2.47
CA ILE A 144 14.78 -10.62 3.48
C ILE A 144 13.34 -10.81 3.04
N ARG A 145 13.13 -11.85 2.22
CA ARG A 145 11.78 -12.30 1.89
C ARG A 145 11.27 -13.16 3.04
N VAL A 146 9.97 -13.08 3.30
CA VAL A 146 9.32 -14.09 4.12
C VAL A 146 9.44 -15.40 3.35
N GLN A 147 10.08 -16.42 3.92
CA GLN A 147 10.21 -17.75 3.33
C GLN A 147 8.85 -18.46 3.36
N LYS A 148 7.85 -17.89 2.68
CA LYS A 148 6.56 -18.50 2.47
C LYS A 148 6.57 -19.23 1.14
N ASP A 149 5.83 -20.33 1.08
CA ASP A 149 5.62 -21.08 -0.15
C ASP A 149 4.99 -20.19 -1.22
N THR A 150 5.45 -20.35 -2.46
CA THR A 150 4.93 -19.60 -3.60
C THR A 150 3.54 -20.12 -3.96
N CYS A 151 2.53 -19.26 -3.92
CA CYS A 151 1.20 -19.62 -4.40
C CYS A 151 1.21 -19.81 -5.92
N PRO A 152 0.54 -20.86 -6.45
CA PRO A 152 0.42 -21.07 -7.90
C PRO A 152 -0.32 -19.89 -8.54
N ARG A 153 -0.02 -19.60 -9.82
CA ARG A 153 -0.61 -18.47 -10.56
C ARG A 153 -2.14 -18.48 -10.51
N THR A 154 -2.76 -19.65 -10.60
CA THR A 154 -4.23 -19.85 -10.55
C THR A 154 -4.88 -19.45 -9.22
N SER A 155 -4.09 -19.33 -8.14
CA SER A 155 -4.58 -18.92 -6.81
C SER A 155 -4.32 -17.45 -6.49
N LYS A 156 -3.79 -16.69 -7.45
CA LYS A 156 -3.52 -15.26 -7.32
C LYS A 156 -4.65 -14.42 -7.95
N ASN A 157 -4.55 -13.11 -7.74
CA ASN A 157 -5.43 -12.09 -8.29
C ASN A 157 -5.06 -11.79 -9.74
N ASN A 158 -5.89 -12.25 -10.68
CA ASN A 158 -5.50 -12.30 -12.08
C ASN A 158 -6.53 -11.65 -13.00
N VAL A 159 -6.04 -11.19 -14.15
CA VAL A 159 -6.85 -10.97 -15.35
C VAL A 159 -6.71 -12.22 -16.22
N TYR A 160 -7.84 -12.77 -16.65
CA TYR A 160 -7.90 -14.03 -17.38
C TYR A 160 -8.72 -13.89 -18.67
N LYS A 161 -8.48 -14.81 -19.61
CA LYS A 161 -9.17 -14.88 -20.90
C LYS A 161 -9.76 -16.27 -21.10
N ILE A 162 -11.03 -16.31 -21.49
CA ILE A 162 -11.73 -17.54 -21.90
C ILE A 162 -12.00 -17.44 -23.40
N LEU A 163 -11.60 -18.47 -24.15
CA LEU A 163 -11.82 -18.58 -25.58
C LEU A 163 -13.11 -19.36 -25.87
N CYS A 164 -13.82 -18.97 -26.92
CA CYS A 164 -14.86 -19.81 -27.50
C CYS A 164 -14.19 -20.94 -28.32
N ASN A 165 -14.73 -22.16 -28.26
CA ASN A 165 -14.23 -23.30 -29.05
C ASN A 165 -14.65 -23.21 -30.52
N ASN A 166 -15.74 -22.50 -30.81
CA ASN A 166 -16.44 -22.57 -32.09
C ASN A 166 -16.26 -21.29 -32.93
N CYS A 167 -15.71 -20.22 -32.36
CA CYS A 167 -15.43 -18.98 -33.08
C CYS A 167 -14.27 -18.20 -32.44
N ASP A 168 -13.78 -17.18 -33.14
CA ASP A 168 -12.66 -16.34 -32.69
C ASP A 168 -13.02 -15.37 -31.53
N ALA A 169 -14.21 -15.49 -30.95
CA ALA A 169 -14.66 -14.64 -29.87
C ALA A 169 -14.02 -15.05 -28.54
N SER A 170 -13.75 -14.06 -27.69
CA SER A 170 -13.20 -14.30 -26.35
C SER A 170 -13.76 -13.36 -25.31
N TYR A 171 -13.74 -13.81 -24.06
CA TYR A 171 -14.12 -13.02 -22.89
C TYR A 171 -12.91 -12.77 -22.00
N VAL A 172 -12.73 -11.53 -21.56
CA VAL A 172 -11.75 -11.15 -20.52
C VAL A 172 -12.50 -10.84 -19.24
N GLY A 173 -11.99 -11.36 -18.12
CA GLY A 173 -12.46 -10.95 -16.81
C GLY A 173 -11.32 -10.82 -15.83
N GLN A 174 -11.55 -10.10 -14.74
CA GLN A 174 -10.68 -10.14 -13.57
C GLN A 174 -11.27 -10.93 -12.40
N THR A 175 -10.39 -11.43 -11.54
CA THR A 175 -10.78 -12.03 -10.27
C THR A 175 -9.82 -11.62 -9.16
N GLY A 176 -10.40 -11.25 -8.02
CA GLY A 176 -9.66 -11.13 -6.76
C GLY A 176 -9.54 -12.44 -5.97
N ARG A 177 -10.21 -13.49 -6.43
CA ARG A 177 -10.31 -14.82 -5.82
C ARG A 177 -9.59 -15.86 -6.70
N LYS A 178 -9.47 -17.10 -6.22
CA LYS A 178 -8.89 -18.22 -7.00
C LYS A 178 -9.60 -18.34 -8.36
N LEU A 179 -8.83 -18.45 -9.44
CA LEU A 179 -9.36 -18.50 -10.81
C LEU A 179 -10.37 -19.64 -10.97
N LYS A 180 -10.07 -20.83 -10.43
CA LYS A 180 -10.97 -21.99 -10.46
C LYS A 180 -12.37 -21.66 -9.92
N THR A 181 -12.46 -20.88 -8.84
CA THR A 181 -13.74 -20.46 -8.27
C THR A 181 -14.50 -19.57 -9.24
N ARG A 182 -13.82 -18.59 -9.86
CA ARG A 182 -14.45 -17.69 -10.84
C ARG A 182 -14.94 -18.42 -12.09
N ILE A 183 -14.18 -19.41 -12.57
CA ILE A 183 -14.59 -20.23 -13.72
C ILE A 183 -15.79 -21.12 -13.37
N ALA A 184 -15.82 -21.69 -12.17
CA ALA A 184 -16.98 -22.45 -11.70
C ALA A 184 -18.23 -21.59 -11.59
N GLU A 185 -18.12 -20.32 -11.16
CA GLU A 185 -19.24 -19.37 -11.17
C GLU A 185 -19.81 -19.18 -12.57
N HIS A 186 -18.95 -18.94 -13.57
CA HIS A 186 -19.39 -18.80 -14.97
C HIS A 186 -20.06 -20.08 -15.51
N ARG A 187 -19.47 -21.26 -15.26
CA ARG A 187 -20.07 -22.56 -15.61
C ARG A 187 -21.43 -22.76 -14.95
N ASN A 188 -21.55 -22.44 -13.67
CA ASN A 188 -22.81 -22.60 -12.93
C ASN A 188 -23.87 -21.59 -13.39
N HIS A 189 -23.46 -20.37 -13.75
CA HIS A 189 -24.36 -19.34 -14.27
C HIS A 189 -25.10 -19.78 -15.55
N ILE A 190 -24.47 -20.63 -16.37
CA ILE A 190 -25.10 -21.22 -17.55
C ILE A 190 -26.24 -22.16 -17.18
N ARG A 191 -26.12 -22.88 -16.06
CA ARG A 191 -27.13 -23.84 -15.60
C ARG A 191 -28.36 -23.16 -15.03
N TYR A 192 -28.22 -21.95 -14.48
CA TYR A 192 -29.32 -21.21 -13.90
C TYR A 192 -30.13 -20.46 -14.97
N LYS A 193 -31.44 -20.69 -15.01
CA LYS A 193 -32.38 -19.87 -15.82
C LYS A 193 -32.66 -18.53 -15.12
N THR A 194 -31.63 -17.71 -14.99
CA THR A 194 -31.75 -16.36 -14.42
C THR A 194 -32.22 -15.35 -15.47
N SER A 195 -32.97 -14.34 -15.06
CA SER A 195 -33.42 -13.23 -15.93
C SER A 195 -32.25 -12.36 -16.42
N ALA A 196 -31.25 -12.13 -15.57
CA ALA A 196 -29.99 -11.49 -15.95
C ALA A 196 -28.96 -12.54 -16.37
N ARG A 197 -28.69 -12.64 -17.68
CA ARG A 197 -27.69 -13.57 -18.23
C ARG A 197 -26.32 -12.91 -18.31
N SER A 198 -25.25 -13.70 -18.11
CA SER A 198 -23.89 -13.23 -18.39
C SER A 198 -23.64 -13.22 -19.90
N VAL A 199 -22.74 -12.36 -20.38
CA VAL A 199 -22.36 -12.31 -21.81
C VAL A 199 -21.85 -13.65 -22.35
N ILE A 200 -21.18 -14.44 -21.50
CA ILE A 200 -20.74 -15.80 -21.82
C ILE A 200 -21.95 -16.72 -22.01
N THR A 201 -22.91 -16.66 -21.09
CA THR A 201 -24.15 -17.45 -21.15
C THR A 201 -25.00 -17.09 -22.36
N GLU A 202 -25.10 -15.79 -22.67
CA GLU A 202 -25.86 -15.29 -23.81
C GLU A 202 -25.24 -15.74 -25.15
N HIS A 203 -23.93 -15.57 -25.32
CA HIS A 203 -23.23 -16.03 -26.53
C HIS A 203 -23.41 -17.52 -26.78
N ARG A 204 -23.28 -18.34 -25.73
CA ARG A 204 -23.51 -19.79 -25.80
C ARG A 204 -24.94 -20.12 -26.22
N LEU A 205 -25.95 -19.47 -25.63
CA LEU A 205 -27.35 -19.77 -25.93
C LEU A 205 -27.78 -19.30 -27.33
N LEU A 206 -27.20 -18.21 -27.83
CA LEU A 206 -27.52 -17.67 -29.16
C LEU A 206 -26.88 -18.45 -30.30
N HIS A 207 -25.64 -18.91 -30.11
CA HIS A 207 -24.86 -19.55 -31.17
C HIS A 207 -24.64 -21.05 -30.98
N ASP A 208 -25.15 -21.64 -29.89
CA ASP A 208 -24.90 -23.03 -29.49
C ASP A 208 -23.40 -23.38 -29.40
N HIS A 209 -22.61 -22.42 -28.93
CA HIS A 209 -21.15 -22.54 -28.79
C HIS A 209 -20.75 -22.98 -27.37
N ASP A 210 -19.58 -23.59 -27.22
CA ASP A 210 -18.97 -23.82 -25.90
C ASP A 210 -17.63 -23.09 -25.74
N PHE A 211 -17.13 -23.04 -24.50
CA PHE A 211 -15.92 -22.32 -24.12
C PHE A 211 -14.82 -23.28 -23.64
N GLN A 212 -13.57 -22.83 -23.76
CA GLN A 212 -12.39 -23.50 -23.21
C GLN A 212 -12.31 -23.27 -21.70
N TRP A 213 -13.06 -24.08 -20.95
CA TRP A 213 -13.19 -23.93 -19.52
C TRP A 213 -11.99 -24.44 -18.70
N ASP A 214 -11.30 -25.46 -19.22
CA ASP A 214 -10.19 -26.11 -18.52
C ASP A 214 -8.83 -25.52 -18.94
N ASP A 215 -8.77 -24.83 -20.08
CA ASP A 215 -7.59 -24.12 -20.60
C ASP A 215 -7.78 -22.59 -20.59
N VAL A 216 -7.97 -22.04 -19.39
CA VAL A 216 -8.15 -20.58 -19.22
C VAL A 216 -6.79 -19.90 -19.16
N GLN A 217 -6.58 -18.93 -20.05
CA GLN A 217 -5.33 -18.19 -20.14
C GLN A 217 -5.26 -17.10 -19.08
N ILE A 218 -4.17 -17.05 -18.31
CA ILE A 218 -3.88 -15.94 -17.39
C ILE A 218 -3.12 -14.87 -18.18
N LEU A 219 -3.75 -13.73 -18.39
CA LEU A 219 -3.16 -12.59 -19.11
C LEU A 219 -2.21 -11.80 -18.21
N ASP A 220 -2.60 -11.52 -16.97
CA ASP A 220 -1.82 -10.72 -16.01
C ASP A 220 -2.10 -11.11 -14.55
N GLU A 221 -1.16 -10.78 -13.66
CA GLU A 221 -1.28 -10.90 -12.20
C GLU A 221 -1.16 -9.52 -11.54
N GLU A 222 -2.21 -9.04 -10.87
CA GLU A 222 -2.20 -7.73 -10.20
C GLU A 222 -3.03 -7.77 -8.91
N PRO A 223 -2.39 -7.71 -7.73
CA PRO A 223 -3.08 -7.70 -6.44
C PRO A 223 -4.00 -6.49 -6.25
N SER A 224 -3.60 -5.31 -6.72
CA SER A 224 -4.36 -4.07 -6.55
C SER A 224 -5.60 -4.08 -7.42
N TYR A 225 -6.78 -4.04 -6.80
CA TYR A 225 -8.06 -4.03 -7.52
C TYR A 225 -8.14 -2.92 -8.58
N ARG A 226 -7.77 -1.68 -8.22
CA ARG A 226 -7.82 -0.53 -9.16
C ARG A 226 -6.91 -0.72 -10.36
N LYS A 227 -5.69 -1.20 -10.16
CA LYS A 227 -4.77 -1.48 -11.27
C LYS A 227 -5.25 -2.65 -12.11
N ARG A 228 -5.82 -3.68 -11.47
CA ARG A 228 -6.36 -4.86 -12.15
C ARG A 228 -7.55 -4.51 -13.04
N LEU A 229 -8.42 -3.58 -12.63
CA LEU A 229 -9.48 -3.04 -13.49
C LEU A 229 -8.92 -2.37 -14.75
N ILE A 230 -7.86 -1.56 -14.60
CA ILE A 230 -7.21 -0.93 -15.75
C ILE A 230 -6.63 -2.00 -16.70
N LEU A 231 -5.97 -3.02 -16.17
CA LEU A 231 -5.44 -4.14 -16.97
C LEU A 231 -6.55 -4.91 -17.70
N GLU A 232 -7.67 -5.19 -17.03
CA GLU A 232 -8.84 -5.79 -17.65
C GLU A 232 -9.35 -4.95 -18.84
N MET A 233 -9.53 -3.63 -18.64
CA MET A 233 -9.95 -2.71 -19.71
C MET A 233 -8.97 -2.69 -20.89
N LEU A 234 -7.67 -2.67 -20.61
CA LEU A 234 -6.62 -2.71 -21.63
C LEU A 234 -6.68 -4.02 -22.43
N HIS A 235 -6.81 -5.15 -21.75
CA HIS A 235 -6.90 -6.45 -22.42
C HIS A 235 -8.16 -6.61 -23.24
N ILE A 236 -9.31 -6.08 -22.78
CA ILE A 236 -10.55 -6.03 -23.56
C ILE A 236 -10.34 -5.24 -24.86
N LYS A 237 -9.74 -4.04 -24.78
CA LYS A 237 -9.51 -3.18 -25.95
C LYS A 237 -8.51 -3.75 -26.96
N ARG A 238 -7.59 -4.62 -26.52
CA ARG A 238 -6.64 -5.29 -27.41
C ARG A 238 -7.25 -6.47 -28.17
N GLN A 239 -8.45 -6.92 -27.82
CA GLN A 239 -9.09 -8.02 -28.53
C GLN A 239 -9.74 -7.53 -29.81
N LYS A 240 -9.69 -8.37 -30.85
CA LYS A 240 -10.43 -8.14 -32.10
C LYS A 240 -11.92 -8.44 -31.91
N ASN A 241 -12.25 -9.61 -31.36
CA ASN A 241 -13.61 -10.09 -31.15
C ASN A 241 -13.87 -10.33 -29.66
N SER A 242 -14.12 -9.24 -28.93
CA SER A 242 -14.43 -9.28 -27.49
C SER A 242 -15.92 -9.52 -27.24
N LEU A 243 -16.24 -10.42 -26.31
CA LEU A 243 -17.60 -10.62 -25.79
C LEU A 243 -17.97 -9.64 -24.67
N ASN A 244 -17.01 -8.91 -24.11
CA ASN A 244 -17.26 -7.92 -23.07
C ASN A 244 -18.12 -6.75 -23.56
N LEU A 245 -18.85 -6.13 -22.63
CA LEU A 245 -19.69 -4.97 -22.95
C LEU A 245 -18.81 -3.72 -23.11
N GLN A 246 -19.24 -2.78 -23.96
CA GLN A 246 -18.49 -1.53 -24.16
C GLN A 246 -18.38 -0.71 -22.87
N THR A 247 -19.41 -0.79 -22.00
CA THR A 247 -19.47 -0.21 -20.65
C THR A 247 -18.31 -0.65 -19.77
N ASP A 248 -17.80 -1.87 -19.97
CA ASP A 248 -16.69 -2.43 -19.19
C ASP A 248 -15.37 -1.66 -19.40
N THR A 249 -15.30 -0.78 -20.42
CA THR A 249 -14.10 -0.01 -20.78
C THR A 249 -14.23 1.50 -20.61
N GLU A 250 -15.35 1.99 -20.07
CA GLU A 250 -15.63 3.44 -19.94
C GLU A 250 -14.64 4.17 -19.03
N GLY A 251 -14.07 3.47 -18.03
CA GLY A 251 -13.07 4.04 -17.12
C GLY A 251 -11.71 4.32 -17.77
N LEU A 252 -11.47 3.90 -19.01
CA LEU A 252 -10.20 4.08 -19.70
C LEU A 252 -10.21 5.38 -20.53
N HIS A 253 -9.34 6.32 -20.18
CA HIS A 253 -9.25 7.60 -20.87
C HIS A 253 -8.85 7.43 -22.35
N LYS A 254 -9.52 8.15 -23.25
CA LYS A 254 -9.32 8.04 -24.72
C LYS A 254 -7.88 8.31 -25.17
N ALA A 255 -7.11 9.07 -24.39
CA ALA A 255 -5.68 9.35 -24.65
C ALA A 255 -4.81 8.08 -24.71
N TYR A 256 -5.24 6.96 -24.09
CA TYR A 256 -4.49 5.71 -24.13
C TYR A 256 -4.75 4.88 -25.39
N LEU A 257 -5.83 5.12 -26.14
CA LEU A 257 -6.22 4.32 -27.31
C LEU A 257 -5.15 4.29 -28.42
N PRO A 258 -4.51 5.42 -28.79
CA PRO A 258 -3.46 5.40 -29.82
C PRO A 258 -2.23 4.59 -29.42
N ILE A 259 -1.96 4.45 -28.12
CA ILE A 259 -0.83 3.65 -27.60
C ILE A 259 -1.19 2.17 -27.65
N ILE A 260 -2.41 1.83 -27.23
CA ILE A 260 -2.91 0.45 -27.21
C ILE A 260 -2.96 -0.14 -28.63
N ASN A 261 -3.40 0.64 -29.62
CA ASN A 261 -3.49 0.18 -31.00
C ASN A 261 -2.12 -0.01 -31.68
N LYS A 262 -1.04 0.49 -31.09
CA LYS A 262 0.33 0.35 -31.61
C LYS A 262 1.07 -0.87 -31.06
N VAL A 263 0.53 -1.56 -30.04
CA VAL A 263 1.20 -2.64 -29.27
C VAL A 263 0.43 -3.95 -29.32
#